data_AF-A0A4S3FHK1-F1
#
_entry.id   AF-A0A4S3FHK1-F1
#
_cell.length_a   1.000
_cell.length_b   1.000
_cell.length_c   1.000
_cell.angle_alpha   90.00
_cell.angle_beta   90.00
_cell.angle_gamma   90.00
#
_symmetry.space_group_name_H-M   'P 1'
#
loop_
_entity.id
_entity.type
_entity.pdbx_description
1 polymer ?
#
loop_
_entity_poly.entity_id
_entity_poly.type
_entity_poly.pdbx_seq_one_letter_code
_entity_poly.pdbx_strand_id
1 'polypeptide(L)'
;MHIPAITLRSVVAIGALALAGSAFAAGQEGQVVAKDQRTGKIRNATAAEAKQLNELRAADRAAQKAARQAAGAPATGVVRLQQNGIAAAHVDEESVSYSVVHRTADGKLEADCIHGKTAAEAALTTPVTKHSEEHQHEVQ
;
A
#
# COMPACT_ATOMS: atom_id res chain seq x y z
N MET A 1 -1.65 6.23 74.50
CA MET A 1 -2.96 6.90 74.42
C MET A 1 -3.27 7.14 72.94
N HIS A 2 -4.47 6.77 72.49
CA HIS A 2 -5.13 7.12 71.22
C HIS A 2 -4.55 6.62 69.87
N ILE A 3 -5.22 5.59 69.35
CA ILE A 3 -5.50 5.25 67.94
C ILE A 3 -7.05 5.36 67.88
N PRO A 4 -7.74 5.97 66.87
CA PRO A 4 -7.68 5.69 65.42
C PRO A 4 -7.51 7.00 64.58
N ALA A 5 -7.75 7.12 63.25
CA ALA A 5 -8.54 6.29 62.33
C ALA A 5 -8.11 6.33 60.85
N ILE A 6 -8.97 5.78 59.99
CA ILE A 6 -8.86 5.49 58.55
C ILE A 6 -10.02 6.18 57.81
N THR A 7 -9.75 6.89 56.71
CA THR A 7 -10.69 7.10 55.58
C THR A 7 -9.89 7.31 54.28
N LEU A 8 -9.71 6.29 53.43
CA LEU A 8 -10.57 5.83 52.33
C LEU A 8 -10.70 6.78 51.10
N ARG A 9 -10.36 6.21 49.94
CA ARG A 9 -10.80 6.54 48.55
C ARG A 9 -10.39 7.89 47.94
N SER A 10 -9.41 7.80 47.03
CA SER A 10 -9.58 8.24 45.64
C SER A 10 -8.65 7.46 44.71
N VAL A 11 -9.11 6.29 44.25
CA VAL A 11 -8.50 5.61 43.10
C VAL A 11 -9.09 6.26 41.86
N VAL A 12 -8.36 7.18 41.25
CA VAL A 12 -8.67 7.70 39.92
C VAL A 12 -7.81 6.96 38.92
N ALA A 13 -8.39 5.91 38.33
CA ALA A 13 -7.81 5.26 37.16
C ALA A 13 -8.04 6.15 35.93
N ILE A 14 -6.96 6.63 35.31
CA ILE A 14 -6.98 7.10 33.92
C ILE A 14 -6.08 6.15 33.13
N GLY A 15 -6.70 5.12 32.56
CA GLY A 15 -6.04 4.20 31.66
C GLY A 15 -5.76 4.88 30.32
N ALA A 16 -4.54 5.37 30.13
CA ALA A 16 -4.09 5.94 28.86
C ALA A 16 -2.61 5.62 28.66
N LEU A 17 -2.31 4.49 27.98
CA LEU A 17 -1.19 4.33 27.04
C LEU A 17 -1.19 2.98 26.28
N ALA A 18 -2.32 2.28 26.18
CA ALA A 18 -2.45 1.00 25.45
C ALA A 18 -2.65 1.16 23.92
N LEU A 19 -2.32 2.33 23.34
CA LEU A 19 -2.34 2.58 21.88
C LEU A 19 -0.93 2.57 21.26
N ALA A 20 0.09 2.14 21.99
CA ALA A 20 1.41 1.88 21.42
C ALA A 20 1.37 0.59 20.57
N GLY A 21 1.33 0.74 19.24
CA GLY A 21 1.60 -0.38 18.33
C GLY A 21 0.45 -0.87 17.46
N SER A 22 -0.50 0.00 17.08
CA SER A 22 -1.06 -0.09 15.72
C SER A 22 0.06 0.20 14.73
N ALA A 23 0.95 -0.77 14.52
CA ALA A 23 1.94 -0.75 13.46
C ALA A 23 1.18 -0.89 12.14
N PHE A 24 0.64 0.23 11.66
CA PHE A 24 0.16 0.34 10.29
C PHE A 24 1.33 -0.06 9.41
N ALA A 25 1.17 -1.17 8.71
CA ALA A 25 2.09 -1.63 7.67
C ALA A 25 1.91 -0.74 6.44
N ALA A 26 2.19 0.56 6.59
CA ALA A 26 2.20 1.55 5.53
C ALA A 26 3.23 1.09 4.49
N GLY A 27 2.75 0.69 3.32
CA GLY A 27 3.55 0.06 2.27
C GLY A 27 3.26 -1.43 2.00
N GLN A 28 2.26 -2.05 2.65
CA GLN A 28 1.77 -3.37 2.21
C GLN A 28 0.54 -3.26 1.30
N GLU A 29 0.75 -3.58 0.03
CA GLU A 29 -0.30 -3.85 -0.95
C GLU A 29 -1.07 -5.12 -0.53
N GLY A 30 -2.22 -4.93 0.10
CA GLY A 30 -3.13 -5.99 0.53
C GLY A 30 -2.91 -6.51 1.97
N GLN A 31 -3.92 -7.21 2.49
CA GLN A 31 -3.88 -7.76 3.85
C GLN A 31 -2.92 -8.96 3.93
N VAL A 32 -1.87 -8.86 4.75
CA VAL A 32 -0.93 -9.95 4.97
C VAL A 32 -1.19 -10.63 6.32
N VAL A 33 -1.50 -11.93 6.25
CA VAL A 33 -1.73 -12.80 7.40
C VAL A 33 -0.74 -13.96 7.40
N ALA A 34 -0.41 -14.45 8.59
CA ALA A 34 0.45 -15.60 8.78
C ALA A 34 -0.31 -16.71 9.51
N LYS A 35 0.02 -17.97 9.19
CA LYS A 35 -0.48 -19.13 9.94
C LYS A 35 0.45 -19.39 11.11
N ASP A 36 -0.08 -19.39 12.33
CA ASP A 36 0.68 -19.73 13.52
C ASP A 36 1.06 -21.22 13.51
N GLN A 37 2.36 -21.52 13.58
CA GLN A 37 2.88 -22.88 13.42
C GLN A 37 2.51 -23.81 14.57
N ARG A 38 2.23 -23.28 15.77
CA ARG A 38 1.91 -24.08 16.97
C ARG A 38 0.41 -24.38 17.10
N THR A 39 -0.44 -23.45 16.68
CA THR A 39 -1.89 -23.52 16.87
C THR A 39 -2.67 -23.71 15.56
N GLY A 40 -2.01 -23.55 14.40
CA GLY A 40 -2.63 -23.61 13.09
C GLY A 40 -3.56 -22.44 12.75
N LYS A 41 -3.78 -21.50 13.68
CA LYS A 41 -4.71 -20.37 13.52
C LYS A 41 -4.11 -19.28 12.63
N ILE A 42 -4.98 -18.54 11.95
CA ILE A 42 -4.59 -17.33 11.22
C ILE A 42 -4.38 -16.20 12.22
N ARG A 43 -3.27 -15.48 12.08
CA ARG A 43 -2.91 -14.29 12.84
C ARG A 43 -2.39 -13.20 11.90
N ASN A 44 -2.26 -11.98 12.41
CA ASN A 44 -1.50 -10.95 11.71
C ASN A 44 -0.04 -11.42 11.52
N ALA A 45 0.54 -11.10 10.36
CA ALA A 45 1.96 -11.31 10.14
C ALA A 45 2.78 -10.34 11.01
N THR A 46 3.94 -10.79 11.47
CA THR A 46 4.95 -9.90 12.05
C THR A 46 5.61 -9.06 10.94
N ALA A 47 6.22 -7.93 11.30
CA ALA A 47 6.91 -7.07 10.34
C ALA A 47 8.03 -7.82 9.56
N ALA A 48 8.69 -8.79 10.19
CA ALA A 48 9.71 -9.62 9.54
C ALA A 48 9.10 -10.58 8.50
N GLU A 49 8.03 -11.30 8.85
CA GLU A 49 7.30 -12.18 7.93
C GLU A 49 6.70 -11.40 6.75
N ALA A 50 6.13 -10.23 7.03
CA ALA A 50 5.60 -9.30 6.05
C ALA A 50 6.68 -8.82 5.05
N LYS A 51 7.85 -8.42 5.55
CA LYS A 51 9.00 -8.02 4.73
C LYS A 51 9.50 -9.19 3.87
N GLN A 52 9.72 -10.36 4.47
CA GLN A 52 10.19 -11.55 3.75
C GLN A 52 9.22 -11.96 2.62
N LEU A 53 7.90 -11.92 2.88
CA LEU A 53 6.90 -12.22 1.85
C LEU A 53 6.94 -11.20 0.70
N ASN A 54 7.15 -9.91 1.00
CA ASN A 54 7.29 -8.87 -0.02
C ASN A 54 8.56 -9.07 -0.87
N GLU A 55 9.69 -9.42 -0.25
CA GLU A 55 10.95 -9.72 -0.93
C GLU A 55 10.82 -10.95 -1.86
N LEU A 56 10.20 -12.03 -1.38
CA LEU A 56 9.92 -13.23 -2.19
C LEU A 56 9.02 -12.91 -3.39
N ARG A 57 7.96 -12.11 -3.19
CA ARG A 57 7.07 -11.65 -4.27
C ARG A 57 7.79 -10.77 -5.29
N ALA A 58 8.72 -9.91 -4.85
CA ALA A 58 9.51 -9.08 -5.76
C ALA A 58 10.47 -9.92 -6.61
N ALA A 59 11.14 -10.90 -5.99
CA ALA A 59 12.01 -11.84 -6.69
C ALA A 59 11.26 -12.69 -7.72
N ASP A 60 10.07 -13.20 -7.38
CA ASP A 60 9.21 -13.95 -8.30
C ASP A 60 8.77 -13.09 -9.50
N ARG A 61 8.29 -11.86 -9.28
CA ARG A 61 7.93 -10.94 -10.38
C ARG A 61 9.12 -10.65 -11.31
N ALA A 62 10.31 -10.43 -10.75
CA ALA A 62 11.53 -10.23 -11.54
C ALA A 62 11.90 -11.48 -12.37
N ALA A 63 11.80 -12.68 -11.79
CA ALA A 63 12.05 -13.93 -12.48
C ALA A 63 11.04 -14.18 -13.63
N GLN A 64 9.75 -13.92 -13.39
CA GLN A 64 8.70 -14.02 -14.42
C GLN A 64 8.95 -13.02 -15.57
N LYS A 65 9.33 -11.77 -15.27
CA LYS A 65 9.68 -10.76 -16.29
C LYS A 65 10.87 -11.22 -17.14
N ALA A 66 11.93 -11.73 -16.52
CA ALA A 66 13.11 -12.24 -17.21
C ALA A 66 12.80 -13.48 -18.08
N ALA A 67 12.05 -14.46 -17.55
CA ALA A 67 11.63 -15.65 -18.29
C ALA A 67 10.76 -15.30 -19.51
N ARG A 68 9.85 -14.34 -19.35
CA ARG A 68 8.99 -13.82 -20.41
C ARG A 68 9.79 -13.12 -21.53
N GLN A 69 10.81 -12.34 -21.16
CA GLN A 69 11.73 -11.72 -22.13
C GLN A 69 12.57 -12.76 -22.87
N ALA A 70 13.11 -13.76 -22.16
CA ALA A 70 13.88 -14.86 -22.76
C ALA A 70 13.04 -15.72 -23.72
N ALA A 71 11.73 -15.86 -23.47
CA ALA A 71 10.78 -16.51 -24.36
C ALA A 71 10.37 -15.66 -25.59
N GLY A 72 10.95 -14.48 -25.80
CA GLY A 72 10.64 -13.59 -26.93
C GLY A 72 9.22 -13.02 -26.89
N ALA A 73 8.61 -12.91 -25.71
CA ALA A 73 7.26 -12.40 -25.59
C ALA A 73 7.16 -10.90 -25.93
N PRO A 74 6.00 -10.42 -26.42
CA PRO A 74 5.80 -9.01 -26.79
C PRO A 74 6.02 -8.04 -25.62
N ALA A 75 6.37 -6.79 -25.92
CA ALA A 75 6.43 -5.72 -24.93
C ALA A 75 5.13 -5.62 -24.10
N THR A 76 5.27 -5.23 -22.82
CA THR A 76 4.13 -5.02 -21.93
C THR A 76 3.28 -3.83 -22.41
N GLY A 77 1.97 -3.82 -22.11
CA GLY A 77 1.02 -2.79 -22.50
C GLY A 77 0.52 -2.90 -23.94
N VAL A 78 1.18 -3.68 -24.80
CA VAL A 78 0.78 -3.87 -26.20
C VAL A 78 -0.36 -4.87 -26.30
N VAL A 79 -1.52 -4.39 -26.75
CA VAL A 79 -2.69 -5.23 -27.08
C VAL A 79 -2.38 -6.08 -28.31
N ARG A 80 -2.72 -7.38 -28.25
CA ARG A 80 -2.63 -8.31 -29.37
C ARG A 80 -3.92 -9.08 -29.54
N LEU A 81 -4.32 -9.30 -30.79
CA LEU A 81 -5.39 -10.23 -31.13
C LEU A 81 -4.85 -11.67 -31.04
N GLN A 82 -5.51 -12.50 -30.24
CA GLN A 82 -5.26 -13.94 -30.16
C GLN A 82 -5.96 -14.66 -31.33
N GLN A 83 -5.54 -15.90 -31.63
CA GLN A 83 -6.11 -16.71 -32.71
C GLN A 83 -7.61 -17.02 -32.54
N ASN A 84 -8.13 -16.94 -31.32
CA ASN A 84 -9.55 -17.08 -30.96
C ASN A 84 -10.35 -15.75 -31.09
N GLY A 85 -9.73 -14.68 -31.59
CA GLY A 85 -10.35 -13.35 -31.73
C GLY A 85 -10.37 -12.50 -30.46
N ILE A 86 -9.80 -12.97 -29.34
CA ILE A 86 -9.74 -12.19 -28.09
C ILE A 86 -8.59 -11.19 -28.15
N ALA A 87 -8.87 -9.92 -27.87
CA ALA A 87 -7.84 -8.91 -27.64
C ALA A 87 -7.27 -9.06 -26.21
N ALA A 88 -5.96 -9.27 -26.09
CA ALA A 88 -5.27 -9.41 -24.81
C ALA A 88 -3.97 -8.60 -24.79
N ALA A 89 -3.73 -7.90 -23.69
CA ALA A 89 -2.44 -7.29 -23.36
C ALA A 89 -1.85 -7.99 -22.14
N HIS A 90 -0.51 -8.10 -22.08
CA HIS A 90 0.16 -8.36 -20.82
C HIS A 90 0.42 -7.03 -20.13
N VAL A 91 0.27 -6.99 -18.81
CA VAL A 91 0.33 -5.77 -17.99
C VAL A 91 1.18 -6.06 -16.75
N ASP A 92 2.16 -5.20 -16.49
CA ASP A 92 3.04 -5.16 -15.32
C ASP A 92 3.00 -3.75 -14.66
N GLU A 93 3.71 -3.59 -13.54
CA GLU A 93 3.77 -2.35 -12.74
C GLU A 93 4.35 -1.12 -13.47
N GLU A 94 5.02 -1.31 -14.62
CA GLU A 94 5.50 -0.21 -15.46
C GLU A 94 4.42 0.24 -16.46
N SER A 95 3.60 -0.70 -16.95
CA SER A 95 2.55 -0.44 -17.94
C SER A 95 1.22 0.09 -17.37
N VAL A 96 1.04 0.12 -16.04
CA VAL A 96 -0.17 0.65 -15.39
C VAL A 96 -0.02 2.13 -15.03
N SER A 97 -1.14 2.84 -15.03
CA SER A 97 -1.24 4.20 -14.49
C SER A 97 -1.84 4.17 -13.09
N TYR A 98 -1.25 4.96 -12.19
CA TYR A 98 -1.67 5.16 -10.81
C TYR A 98 -2.42 6.49 -10.72
N SER A 99 -3.51 6.52 -9.94
CA SER A 99 -4.12 7.78 -9.51
C SER A 99 -3.58 8.09 -8.12
N VAL A 100 -2.80 9.16 -7.99
CA VAL A 100 -2.23 9.61 -6.72
C VAL A 100 -3.02 10.83 -6.26
N VAL A 101 -3.62 10.75 -5.05
CA VAL A 101 -4.42 11.82 -4.48
C VAL A 101 -3.61 12.53 -3.41
N HIS A 102 -3.40 13.83 -3.59
CA HIS A 102 -2.65 14.69 -2.68
C HIS A 102 -3.57 15.68 -1.99
N ARG A 103 -3.24 16.05 -0.75
CA ARG A 103 -3.87 17.17 -0.05
C ARG A 103 -3.03 18.43 -0.23
N THR A 104 -3.65 19.48 -0.75
CA THR A 104 -3.02 20.79 -0.97
C THR A 104 -2.90 21.60 0.32
N ALA A 105 -2.15 22.71 0.28
CA ALA A 105 -1.97 23.59 1.44
C ALA A 105 -3.27 24.31 1.88
N ASP A 106 -4.21 24.55 0.95
CA ASP A 106 -5.57 25.04 1.23
C ASP A 106 -6.55 23.91 1.63
N GLY A 107 -6.06 22.67 1.75
CA GLY A 107 -6.80 21.54 2.31
C GLY A 107 -7.70 20.78 1.33
N LYS A 108 -7.71 21.17 0.04
CA LYS A 108 -8.39 20.44 -1.04
C LYS A 108 -7.69 19.12 -1.35
N LEU A 109 -8.33 18.28 -2.16
CA LEU A 109 -7.78 17.07 -2.72
C LEU A 109 -7.59 17.24 -4.22
N GLU A 110 -6.36 17.09 -4.71
CA GLU A 110 -6.02 17.03 -6.14
C GLU A 110 -5.61 15.60 -6.50
N ALA A 111 -5.86 15.18 -7.74
CA ALA A 111 -5.64 13.81 -8.19
C ALA A 111 -4.82 13.79 -9.49
N ASP A 112 -3.63 13.21 -9.43
CA ASP A 112 -2.70 13.11 -10.56
C ASP A 112 -2.70 11.69 -11.14
N CYS A 113 -2.74 11.60 -12.47
CA CYS A 113 -2.60 10.34 -13.21
C CYS A 113 -1.12 10.13 -13.59
N ILE A 114 -0.44 9.25 -12.87
CA ILE A 114 1.01 9.04 -12.97
C ILE A 114 1.30 7.65 -13.54
N HIS A 115 2.14 7.57 -14.57
CA HIS A 115 2.46 6.30 -15.22
C HIS A 115 3.64 5.59 -14.52
N GLY A 116 3.46 4.31 -14.21
CA GLY A 116 4.49 3.45 -13.62
C GLY A 116 4.70 3.65 -12.11
N LYS A 117 4.96 2.54 -11.40
CA LYS A 117 5.03 2.49 -9.93
C LYS A 117 6.05 3.45 -9.31
N THR A 118 7.27 3.49 -9.85
CA THR A 118 8.36 4.33 -9.30
C THR A 118 8.03 5.82 -9.33
N ALA A 119 7.34 6.30 -10.37
CA ALA A 119 6.93 7.69 -10.46
C ALA A 119 5.79 8.02 -9.47
N ALA A 120 4.85 7.08 -9.27
CA ALA A 120 3.79 7.21 -8.26
C ALA A 120 4.35 7.23 -6.83
N GLU A 121 5.32 6.36 -6.52
CA GLU A 121 6.01 6.35 -5.21
C GLU A 121 6.81 7.65 -4.97
N ALA A 122 7.48 8.19 -6.00
CA ALA A 122 8.15 9.48 -5.91
C ALA A 122 7.17 10.63 -5.64
N ALA A 123 6.02 10.64 -6.31
CA ALA A 123 4.97 11.64 -6.12
C ALA A 123 4.45 11.65 -4.68
N LEU A 124 4.22 10.49 -4.05
CA LEU A 124 3.80 10.38 -2.64
C LEU A 124 4.77 11.08 -1.66
N THR A 125 6.04 11.22 -2.02
CA THR A 125 7.06 11.90 -1.19
C THR A 125 7.29 13.37 -1.58
N THR A 126 6.72 13.83 -2.70
CA THR A 126 6.92 15.18 -3.21
C THR A 126 5.81 16.10 -2.67
N PRO A 127 6.13 17.18 -1.93
CA PRO A 127 5.11 18.13 -1.48
C PRO A 127 4.51 18.88 -2.68
N VAL A 128 3.18 18.91 -2.78
CA VAL A 128 2.46 19.67 -3.81
C VAL A 128 2.67 21.17 -3.56
N THR A 129 3.51 21.78 -4.40
CA THR A 129 3.87 23.21 -4.34
C THR A 129 3.09 24.06 -5.36
N LYS A 130 2.27 23.43 -6.20
CA LYS A 130 1.44 24.09 -7.22
C LYS A 130 0.09 23.39 -7.31
N HIS A 131 -0.98 24.18 -7.36
CA HIS A 131 -2.34 23.74 -7.70
C HIS A 131 -2.35 23.33 -9.17
N SER A 132 -2.85 22.14 -9.49
CA SER A 132 -3.07 21.72 -10.88
C SER A 132 -4.24 22.51 -11.47
N GLU A 133 -4.09 23.09 -12.67
CA GLU A 133 -5.19 23.81 -13.33
C GLU A 133 -6.14 22.80 -13.99
N GLU A 134 -7.34 22.66 -13.41
CA GLU A 134 -8.40 21.75 -13.90
C GLU A 134 -8.78 22.08 -15.36
N HIS A 135 -8.26 21.30 -16.31
CA HIS A 135 -8.60 21.42 -17.72
C HIS A 135 -9.97 20.77 -18.00
N GLN A 136 -11.04 21.52 -17.72
CA GLN A 136 -12.39 21.17 -18.13
C GLN A 136 -12.48 21.14 -19.66
N HIS A 137 -12.45 19.94 -20.23
CA HIS A 137 -12.79 19.71 -21.63
C HIS A 137 -14.33 19.62 -21.72
N GLU A 138 -14.98 20.77 -21.89
CA GLU A 138 -16.39 20.82 -22.26
C GLU A 138 -16.54 20.23 -23.68
N VAL A 139 -17.31 19.15 -23.79
CA VAL A 139 -17.58 18.50 -25.08
C VAL A 139 -18.73 19.25 -25.76
N GLN A 140 -18.42 19.98 -26.83
CA GLN A 140 -19.40 20.52 -27.79
C GLN A 140 -19.80 19.48 -28.83
#